data_AF-A0A4Y2KYU8-F1
#
_entry.id   AF-A0A4Y2KYU8-F1
#
_cell.length_a   1.000
_cell.length_b   1.000
_cell.length_c   1.000
_cell.angle_alpha   90.00
_cell.angle_beta   90.00
_cell.angle_gamma   90.00
#
_symmetry.space_group_name_H-M   'P 1'
#
loop_
_entity.id
_entity.type
_entity.pdbx_description
1 polymer ?
#
loop_
_entity_poly.entity_id
_entity_poly.type
_entity_poly.pdbx_seq_one_letter_code
_entity_poly.pdbx_strand_id
1 'polypeptide(L)'
;MAHSLIASITPFKGGEENFDFFIKQFNDIARLEKWPEGKKILVLKLNLKEEALKFLVSNPKLEEIDNFDSLVNKLKEKFCKQPNFEEAQRQFHNLKQKVSQSISDLAYQVSLSTEKFINPKNS
;
A
#
# COMPACT_ATOMS: atom_id res chain seq x y z
N MET A 1 -24.94 -0.99 -23.62
CA MET A 1 -24.38 -1.86 -22.57
C MET A 1 -23.65 -0.96 -21.58
N ALA A 2 -24.08 -0.89 -20.33
CA ALA A 2 -23.34 -0.14 -19.32
C ALA A 2 -22.04 -0.90 -19.02
N HIS A 3 -20.91 -0.44 -19.55
CA HIS A 3 -19.62 -0.95 -19.15
C HIS A 3 -19.39 -0.53 -17.70
N SER A 4 -19.68 -1.45 -16.78
CA SER A 4 -19.39 -1.27 -15.37
C SER A 4 -17.89 -1.06 -15.20
N LEU A 5 -17.49 0.03 -14.54
CA LEU A 5 -16.09 0.38 -14.31
C LEU A 5 -15.38 -0.64 -13.40
N ILE A 6 -16.16 -1.53 -12.77
CA ILE A 6 -15.66 -2.72 -12.05
C ILE A 6 -14.74 -3.55 -12.94
N ALA A 7 -15.05 -3.72 -14.23
CA ALA A 7 -14.25 -4.53 -15.14
C ALA A 7 -12.90 -3.87 -15.49
N SER A 8 -12.76 -2.57 -15.22
CA SER A 8 -11.52 -1.81 -15.42
C SER A 8 -10.59 -1.86 -14.20
N ILE A 9 -11.06 -2.38 -13.06
CA ILE A 9 -10.22 -2.56 -11.88
C ILE A 9 -9.26 -3.70 -12.15
N THR A 10 -7.95 -3.39 -12.16
CA THR A 10 -6.91 -4.41 -12.21
C THR A 10 -6.93 -5.23 -10.92
N PRO A 11 -7.07 -6.56 -10.98
CA PRO A 11 -7.04 -7.39 -9.79
C PRO A 11 -5.71 -7.26 -9.05
N PHE A 12 -5.75 -7.21 -7.73
CA PHE A 12 -4.58 -7.10 -6.88
C PHE A 12 -4.07 -8.49 -6.51
N LYS A 13 -2.85 -8.84 -6.94
CA LYS A 13 -2.26 -10.16 -6.76
C LYS A 13 -1.43 -10.27 -5.48
N GLY A 14 -0.93 -9.14 -4.97
CA GLY A 14 0.05 -9.10 -3.87
C GLY A 14 1.50 -8.97 -4.38
N GLY A 15 2.46 -8.90 -3.43
CA GLY A 15 3.89 -8.78 -3.74
C GLY A 15 4.40 -7.34 -3.85
N GLU A 16 4.97 -6.98 -5.01
CA GLU A 16 5.52 -5.63 -5.29
C GLU A 16 4.49 -4.64 -5.84
N GLU A 17 3.25 -5.08 -6.05
CA GLU A 17 2.18 -4.21 -6.51
C GLU A 17 1.88 -3.10 -5.48
N ASN A 18 1.75 -1.86 -5.97
CA ASN A 18 1.48 -0.71 -5.11
C ASN A 18 0.02 -0.75 -4.61
N PHE A 19 -0.17 -1.26 -3.40
CA PHE A 19 -1.48 -1.38 -2.77
C PHE A 19 -2.20 -0.02 -2.59
N ASP A 20 -1.46 1.05 -2.28
CA ASP A 20 -2.05 2.39 -2.13
C ASP A 20 -2.64 2.90 -3.45
N PHE A 21 -1.96 2.64 -4.58
CA PHE A 21 -2.46 3.00 -5.90
C PHE A 21 -3.71 2.20 -6.28
N PHE A 22 -3.72 0.90 -5.99
CA PHE A 22 -4.88 0.04 -6.20
C PHE A 22 -6.10 0.51 -5.40
N ILE A 23 -5.94 0.75 -4.09
CA ILE A 23 -7.03 1.21 -3.23
C ILE A 23 -7.53 2.60 -3.64
N LYS A 24 -6.64 3.49 -4.09
CA LYS A 24 -7.03 4.80 -4.61
C LYS A 24 -7.95 4.65 -5.83
N GLN A 25 -7.53 3.88 -6.84
CA GLN A 25 -8.37 3.63 -8.03
C GLN A 25 -9.70 2.97 -7.67
N PHE A 26 -9.65 1.99 -6.78
CA PHE A 26 -10.85 1.30 -6.29
C PHE A 26 -11.85 2.29 -5.67
N ASN A 27 -11.38 3.17 -4.79
CA ASN A 27 -12.20 4.17 -4.12
C ASN A 27 -12.73 5.23 -5.08
N ASP A 28 -11.93 5.65 -6.07
CA ASP A 28 -12.37 6.59 -7.10
C ASP A 28 -13.53 6.00 -7.93
N ILE A 29 -13.42 4.74 -8.33
CA ILE A 29 -14.49 4.03 -9.06
C ILE A 29 -15.72 3.83 -8.18
N ALA A 30 -15.53 3.38 -6.93
CA ALA A 30 -16.62 3.18 -5.98
C ALA A 30 -17.38 4.49 -5.69
N ARG A 31 -16.67 5.64 -5.70
CA ARG A 31 -17.28 6.97 -5.58
C ARG A 31 -18.05 7.36 -6.84
N LEU A 32 -17.49 7.14 -8.03
CA LEU A 32 -18.14 7.45 -9.31
C LEU A 32 -19.44 6.66 -9.49
N GLU A 33 -19.44 5.38 -9.13
CA GLU A 33 -20.61 4.50 -9.22
C GLU A 33 -21.48 4.49 -7.95
N LYS A 34 -21.17 5.31 -6.95
CA LYS A 34 -21.91 5.43 -5.66
C LYS A 34 -22.17 4.07 -5.00
N TRP A 35 -21.13 3.24 -4.84
CA TRP A 35 -21.29 1.91 -4.26
C TRP A 35 -21.69 1.96 -2.78
N PRO A 36 -22.69 1.17 -2.37
CA PRO A 36 -22.94 0.91 -0.97
C PRO A 36 -21.77 0.13 -0.36
N GLU A 37 -21.58 0.26 0.94
CA GLU A 37 -20.41 -0.30 1.65
C GLU A 37 -20.27 -1.82 1.45
N GLY A 38 -21.38 -2.58 1.55
CA GLY A 38 -21.38 -4.02 1.27
C GLY A 38 -20.91 -4.37 -0.14
N LYS A 39 -21.24 -3.55 -1.15
CA LYS A 39 -20.74 -3.74 -2.52
C LYS A 39 -19.25 -3.46 -2.61
N LYS A 40 -18.73 -2.43 -1.91
CA LYS A 40 -17.28 -2.16 -1.85
C LYS A 40 -16.51 -3.34 -1.26
N ILE A 41 -16.98 -3.89 -0.15
CA ILE A 41 -16.31 -5.03 0.50
C ILE A 41 -16.30 -6.25 -0.41
N LEU A 42 -17.45 -6.58 -1.00
CA LEU A 42 -17.55 -7.73 -1.89
C LEU A 42 -16.67 -7.57 -3.13
N VAL A 43 -16.72 -6.41 -3.79
CA VAL A 43 -15.92 -6.14 -5.00
C VAL A 43 -14.42 -6.09 -4.66
N LEU A 44 -14.04 -5.61 -3.47
CA LEU A 44 -12.65 -5.66 -3.00
C LEU A 44 -12.20 -7.12 -2.86
N LYS A 45 -12.96 -7.96 -2.13
CA LYS A 45 -12.67 -9.39 -1.94
C LYS A 45 -12.53 -10.14 -3.27
N LEU A 46 -13.42 -9.86 -4.24
CA LEU A 46 -13.39 -10.48 -5.58
C LEU A 46 -12.21 -10.01 -6.46
N ASN A 47 -11.69 -8.81 -6.21
CA ASN A 47 -10.54 -8.27 -6.94
C ASN A 47 -9.19 -8.75 -6.38
N LEU A 48 -9.17 -9.42 -5.22
CA LEU A 48 -7.94 -10.03 -4.72
C LEU A 48 -7.66 -11.34 -5.47
N LYS A 49 -6.41 -11.52 -5.90
CA LYS A 49 -5.92 -12.74 -6.56
C LYS A 49 -4.66 -13.25 -5.90
N GLU A 50 -4.27 -14.48 -6.25
CA GLU A 50 -2.98 -15.10 -5.92
C GLU A 50 -2.61 -14.96 -4.42
N GLU A 51 -1.58 -14.20 -4.08
CA GLU A 51 -1.08 -14.03 -2.71
C GLU A 51 -2.07 -13.27 -1.83
N ALA A 52 -2.72 -12.24 -2.38
CA ALA A 52 -3.75 -11.47 -1.68
C ALA A 52 -4.98 -12.32 -1.35
N LEU A 53 -5.41 -13.17 -2.28
CA LEU A 53 -6.51 -14.11 -2.03
C LEU A 53 -6.12 -15.18 -1.02
N LYS A 54 -4.91 -15.75 -1.12
CA LYS A 54 -4.39 -16.71 -0.13
C LYS A 54 -4.36 -16.12 1.27
N PHE A 55 -3.96 -14.86 1.41
CA PHE A 55 -3.97 -14.15 2.69
C PHE A 55 -5.37 -14.00 3.26
N LEU A 56 -6.35 -13.63 2.43
CA LEU A 56 -7.75 -13.51 2.86
C LEU A 56 -8.30 -14.87 3.34
N VAL A 57 -8.12 -15.94 2.56
CA VAL A 57 -8.60 -17.29 2.88
C VAL A 57 -7.90 -17.89 4.11
N SER A 58 -6.62 -17.56 4.32
CA SER A 58 -5.85 -18.05 5.47
C SER A 58 -6.23 -17.36 6.80
N ASN A 59 -7.02 -16.28 6.74
CA ASN A 59 -7.43 -15.51 7.91
C ASN A 59 -8.97 -15.39 7.95
N PRO A 60 -9.67 -16.36 8.57
CA PRO A 60 -11.14 -16.34 8.69
C PRO A 60 -11.69 -15.05 9.30
N LYS A 61 -10.92 -14.43 10.19
CA LYS A 61 -11.23 -13.14 10.81
C LYS A 61 -11.35 -11.99 9.81
N LEU A 62 -10.73 -12.06 8.62
CA LEU A 62 -10.85 -11.07 7.55
C LEU A 62 -12.10 -11.29 6.70
N GLU A 63 -12.57 -12.53 6.63
CA GLU A 63 -13.80 -12.87 5.93
C GLU A 63 -15.01 -12.31 6.67
N GLU A 64 -14.98 -12.34 8.00
CA GLU A 64 -16.02 -11.78 8.89
C GLU A 64 -16.02 -10.25 9.00
N ILE A 65 -15.01 -9.54 8.45
CA ILE A 65 -15.00 -8.08 8.48
C ILE A 65 -16.10 -7.53 7.58
N ASP A 66 -17.01 -6.79 8.20
CA ASP A 66 -18.14 -6.08 7.60
C ASP A 66 -17.89 -4.57 7.40
N ASN A 67 -16.76 -4.07 7.89
CA ASN A 67 -16.32 -2.69 7.72
C ASN A 67 -15.22 -2.57 6.66
N PHE A 68 -15.43 -1.72 5.65
CA PHE A 68 -14.50 -1.59 4.54
C PHE A 68 -13.10 -1.10 4.97
N ASP A 69 -13.05 -0.08 5.83
CA ASP A 69 -11.79 0.52 6.27
C ASP A 69 -10.92 -0.45 7.08
N SER A 70 -11.56 -1.29 7.90
CA SER A 70 -10.88 -2.33 8.68
C SER A 70 -10.24 -3.39 7.78
N LEU A 71 -10.95 -3.81 6.72
CA LEU A 71 -10.43 -4.75 5.73
C LEU A 71 -9.26 -4.15 4.96
N VAL A 72 -9.40 -2.89 4.51
CA VAL A 72 -8.33 -2.17 3.79
C VAL A 72 -7.10 -1.99 4.68
N ASN A 73 -7.27 -1.64 5.96
CA ASN A 73 -6.15 -1.49 6.89
C ASN A 73 -5.38 -2.80 7.09
N LYS A 74 -6.08 -3.93 7.25
CA LYS A 74 -5.43 -5.25 7.38
C LYS A 74 -4.66 -5.65 6.12
N LEU A 75 -5.23 -5.39 4.95
CA LEU A 75 -4.54 -5.61 3.68
C LEU A 75 -3.35 -4.66 3.52
N LYS A 76 -3.50 -3.41 3.95
CA LYS A 76 -2.43 -2.41 3.94
C LYS A 76 -1.28 -2.82 4.85
N GLU A 77 -1.55 -3.30 6.06
CA GLU A 77 -0.52 -3.83 6.97
C GLU A 77 0.29 -4.97 6.33
N LYS A 78 -0.36 -5.83 5.53
CA LYS A 78 0.29 -6.99 4.90
C LYS A 78 1.04 -6.64 3.62
N PHE A 79 0.43 -5.84 2.75
CA PHE A 79 0.89 -5.64 1.37
C PHE A 79 1.51 -4.27 1.14
N CYS A 80 1.13 -3.27 1.91
CA CYS A 80 1.87 -2.02 1.93
C CYS A 80 3.07 -2.26 2.85
N LYS A 81 4.26 -2.43 2.26
CA LYS A 81 5.50 -2.29 3.01
C LYS A 81 5.49 -0.88 3.59
N GLN A 82 4.97 -0.71 4.81
CA GLN A 82 5.28 0.49 5.56
C GLN A 82 6.80 0.58 5.56
N PRO A 83 7.39 1.75 5.30
CA PRO A 83 8.81 1.91 5.49
C PRO A 83 9.05 1.59 6.96
N ASN A 84 9.53 0.36 7.22
CA ASN A 84 9.72 -0.10 8.57
C ASN A 84 10.75 0.84 9.17
N PHE A 85 10.31 1.66 10.12
CA PHE A 85 11.17 2.67 10.72
C PHE A 85 12.46 2.02 11.22
N GLU A 86 12.37 0.80 11.73
CA GLU A 86 13.52 0.02 12.18
C GLU A 86 14.46 -0.39 11.03
N GLU A 87 13.94 -0.79 9.88
CA GLU A 87 14.77 -1.08 8.70
C GLU A 87 15.41 0.18 8.13
N ALA A 88 14.67 1.29 8.06
CA ALA A 88 15.20 2.57 7.60
C ALA A 88 16.24 3.13 8.57
N GLN A 89 16.01 3.04 9.87
CA GLN A 89 16.96 3.39 10.91
C GLN A 89 18.21 2.52 10.82
N ARG A 90 18.06 1.20 10.57
CA ARG A 90 19.19 0.28 10.36
C ARG A 90 19.97 0.61 9.08
N GLN A 91 19.28 0.93 7.99
CA GLN A 91 19.91 1.36 6.73
C GLN A 91 20.68 2.68 6.92
N PHE A 92 20.10 3.64 7.64
CA PHE A 92 20.74 4.90 7.99
C PHE A 92 21.95 4.70 8.92
N HIS A 93 21.82 3.85 9.95
CA HIS A 93 22.92 3.53 10.87
C HIS A 93 24.12 2.89 10.15
N ASN A 94 23.85 2.08 9.12
CA ASN A 94 24.89 1.44 8.31
C ASN A 94 25.47 2.37 7.23
N LEU A 95 24.92 3.57 7.06
CA LEU A 95 25.35 4.55 6.07
C LEU A 95 26.65 5.21 6.55
N LYS A 96 27.79 4.65 6.11
CA LYS A 96 29.13 5.18 6.37
C LYS A 96 29.66 5.85 5.10
N GLN A 97 30.41 6.94 5.27
CA GLN A 97 31.13 7.55 4.15
C GLN A 97 32.11 6.54 3.57
N LYS A 98 32.01 6.28 2.26
CA LYS A 98 32.98 5.43 1.56
C LYS A 98 34.26 6.21 1.30
N VAL A 99 35.39 5.49 1.23
CA VAL A 99 36.66 6.09 0.79
C VAL A 99 36.47 6.66 -0.62
N SER A 100 36.88 7.91 -0.83
CA SER A 100 36.69 8.68 -2.07
C SER A 100 35.25 9.13 -2.39
N GLN A 101 34.29 8.99 -1.46
CA GLN A 101 32.96 9.61 -1.60
C GLN A 101 33.01 11.08 -1.19
N SER A 102 32.50 11.98 -2.03
CA SER A 102 32.40 13.40 -1.68
C SER A 102 31.38 13.62 -0.56
N ILE A 103 31.58 14.69 0.21
CA ILE A 103 30.65 15.09 1.28
C ILE A 103 29.27 15.41 0.70
N SER A 104 29.22 16.01 -0.49
CA SER A 104 27.97 16.32 -1.18
C SER A 104 27.18 15.06 -1.56
N ASP A 105 27.87 14.02 -2.07
CA ASP A 105 27.22 12.76 -2.42
C ASP A 105 26.70 12.01 -1.19
N LEU A 106 27.41 12.11 -0.06
CA LEU A 106 26.95 11.57 1.21
C LEU A 106 25.70 12.31 1.71
N ALA A 107 25.71 13.64 1.68
CA ALA A 107 24.59 14.47 2.09
C ALA A 107 23.33 14.19 1.24
N TYR A 108 23.50 13.95 -0.05
CA TYR A 108 22.41 13.56 -0.95
C TYR A 108 21.83 12.18 -0.59
N GLN A 109 22.67 11.18 -0.33
CA GLN A 109 22.21 9.84 0.09
C GLN A 109 21.48 9.88 1.44
N VAL A 110 21.98 10.67 2.39
CA VAL A 110 21.32 10.91 3.68
C VAL A 110 19.96 11.57 3.48
N SER A 111 19.86 12.56 2.59
CA SER A 111 18.60 13.25 2.29
C SER A 111 17.57 12.29 1.69
N LEU A 112 17.94 11.49 0.69
CA LEU A 112 17.04 10.51 0.07
C LEU A 112 16.53 9.43 1.05
N SER A 113 17.39 8.99 1.97
CA SER A 113 17.04 7.96 2.95
C SER A 113 16.18 8.50 4.10
N THR A 114 16.24 9.80 4.37
CA THR A 114 15.48 10.47 5.43
C THR A 114 14.23 11.20 4.92
N GLU A 115 14.13 11.54 3.63
CA GLU A 115 12.98 12.23 2.99
C GLU A 115 11.62 11.58 3.30
N LYS A 116 11.59 10.26 3.37
CA LYS A 116 10.36 9.49 3.68
C LYS A 116 9.88 9.63 5.13
N PHE A 117 10.73 10.16 6.01
CA PHE A 117 10.47 10.35 7.44
C PHE A 117 10.53 11.83 7.84
N ILE A 118 10.96 12.71 6.94
CA ILE A 118 10.91 14.15 7.15
C ILE A 118 9.47 14.59 6.94
N ASN A 119 8.87 15.05 8.03
CA ASN A 119 7.49 15.51 8.14
C ASN A 119 7.17 16.57 7.05
N PRO A 120 6.05 16.47 6.28
CA PRO A 120 5.65 17.49 5.31
C PRO A 120 5.11 18.79 5.94
N LYS A 121 5.17 18.92 7.27
CA LYS A 121 4.76 20.13 7.99
C LYS A 121 5.98 20.87 8.53
N ASN A 122 6.61 21.62 7.66
CA ASN A 122 7.35 22.85 7.97
C ASN A 122 7.43 23.68 6.68
N SER A 123 6.30 24.26 6.28
CA SER A 123 6.24 25.52 5.53
C SER A 123 4.93 26.23 5.84
#